data_AF-A0A1V5VL07-F1
#
_entry.id   AF-A0A1V5VL07-F1
#
_cell.length_a   1.000
_cell.length_b   1.000
_cell.length_c   1.000
_cell.angle_alpha   90.00
_cell.angle_beta   90.00
_cell.angle_gamma   90.00
#
_symmetry.space_group_name_H-M   'P 1'
#
loop_
_entity.id
_entity.type
_entity.pdbx_description
1 polymer ?
#
loop_
_entity_poly.entity_id
_entity_poly.type
_entity_poly.pdbx_seq_one_letter_code
_entity_poly.pdbx_strand_id
1 'polypeptide(L)'
;MLFDEEKAKDIVEKYGLSKNKIAVWRSNNNIPNKYNKKEYSIYSDMANKQIPIIRKQMFKIMEARKLKLVVVNDICGFPKNKLSREIQKKGVLKYDEYIRLIENINSLKRQTEKALEALKSKNKNCLDNYFNNEMLNLMALFENNLIIYTKITQSRKNARKSFPFEYTNDIERCLFTLLLELKLIIIYLYYQAEFSTL
;
A
#
# COMPACT_ATOMS: atom_id res chain seq x y z
N MET A 1 -13.48 -34.32 -4.12
CA MET A 1 -13.93 -35.45 -3.30
C MET A 1 -15.43 -35.44 -3.38
N LEU A 2 -16.09 -36.58 -3.62
CA LEU A 2 -17.55 -36.60 -3.67
C LEU A 2 -18.15 -35.93 -2.42
N PHE A 3 -19.26 -35.23 -2.61
CA PHE A 3 -19.92 -34.55 -1.51
C PHE A 3 -20.41 -35.56 -0.48
N ASP A 4 -20.13 -35.27 0.78
CA ASP A 4 -20.58 -36.01 1.94
C ASP A 4 -20.93 -34.96 3.00
N GLU A 5 -22.16 -35.01 3.50
CA GLU A 5 -22.72 -33.96 4.35
C GLU A 5 -22.02 -33.89 5.71
N GLU A 6 -21.64 -35.04 6.29
CA GLU A 6 -20.96 -35.10 7.58
C GLU A 6 -19.52 -34.61 7.45
N LYS A 7 -18.78 -35.10 6.44
CA LYS A 7 -17.43 -34.60 6.15
C LYS A 7 -17.42 -33.11 5.82
N ALA A 8 -18.44 -32.60 5.13
CA ALA A 8 -18.55 -31.18 4.84
C ALA A 8 -18.72 -30.35 6.12
N LYS A 9 -19.54 -30.80 7.08
CA LYS A 9 -19.71 -30.16 8.38
C LYS A 9 -18.42 -30.17 9.18
N ASP A 10 -17.75 -31.32 9.26
CA ASP A 10 -16.47 -31.48 9.97
C ASP A 10 -15.41 -30.53 9.40
N ILE A 11 -15.29 -30.44 8.07
CA ILE A 11 -14.37 -29.51 7.41
C ILE A 11 -14.74 -28.06 7.70
N VAL A 12 -16.03 -27.71 7.65
CA VAL A 12 -16.48 -26.34 7.92
C VAL A 12 -16.19 -25.93 9.36
N GLU A 13 -16.40 -26.82 10.32
CA GLU A 13 -16.12 -26.57 11.73
C GLU A 13 -14.62 -26.54 12.02
N LYS A 14 -13.86 -27.56 11.59
CA LYS A 14 -12.41 -27.67 11.76
C LYS A 14 -11.66 -26.43 11.25
N TYR A 15 -12.18 -25.84 10.18
CA TYR A 15 -11.58 -24.71 9.50
C TYR A 15 -12.39 -23.40 9.72
N GLY A 16 -13.39 -23.35 10.59
CA GLY A 16 -14.16 -22.11 10.83
C GLY A 16 -14.71 -21.44 9.55
N LEU A 17 -15.12 -22.22 8.56
CA LEU A 17 -15.63 -21.73 7.28
C LEU A 17 -17.09 -21.26 7.42
N SER A 18 -17.56 -20.46 6.46
CA SER A 18 -18.98 -20.10 6.42
C SER A 18 -19.87 -21.33 6.17
N LYS A 19 -20.95 -21.48 6.94
CA LYS A 19 -21.96 -22.54 6.77
C LYS A 19 -22.56 -22.58 5.36
N ASN A 20 -22.58 -21.44 4.66
CA ASN A 20 -23.04 -21.35 3.27
C ASN A 20 -22.20 -22.20 2.30
N LYS A 21 -20.97 -22.59 2.68
CA LYS A 21 -20.13 -23.46 1.87
C LYS A 21 -20.71 -24.87 1.70
N ILE A 22 -21.46 -25.38 2.70
CA ILE A 22 -22.10 -26.70 2.61
C ILE A 22 -23.11 -26.72 1.47
N ALA A 23 -23.97 -25.69 1.39
CA ALA A 23 -24.95 -25.56 0.31
C ALA A 23 -24.28 -25.50 -1.08
N VAL A 24 -23.17 -24.75 -1.19
CA VAL A 24 -22.40 -24.65 -2.43
C VAL A 24 -21.76 -26.00 -2.81
N TRP A 25 -21.20 -26.74 -1.86
CA TRP A 25 -20.58 -28.04 -2.14
C TRP A 25 -21.62 -29.11 -2.47
N ARG A 26 -22.78 -29.07 -1.81
CA ARG A 26 -23.94 -29.92 -2.10
C ARG A 26 -24.42 -29.71 -3.52
N SER A 27 -24.61 -28.45 -3.92
CA SER A 27 -25.03 -28.08 -5.29
C SER A 27 -24.04 -28.53 -6.36
N ASN A 28 -22.74 -28.54 -6.04
CA ASN A 28 -21.67 -28.94 -6.97
C ASN A 28 -21.32 -30.44 -6.86
N ASN A 29 -22.02 -31.19 -6.01
CA ASN A 29 -21.74 -32.59 -5.64
C ASN A 29 -20.25 -32.89 -5.37
N ASN A 30 -19.52 -31.91 -4.81
CA ASN A 30 -18.07 -32.02 -4.64
C ASN A 30 -17.56 -31.13 -3.50
N ILE A 31 -16.74 -31.73 -2.63
CA ILE A 31 -15.92 -31.03 -1.64
C ILE A 31 -14.52 -30.79 -2.26
N PRO A 32 -14.00 -29.55 -2.23
CA PRO A 32 -12.67 -29.24 -2.75
C PRO A 32 -11.57 -30.14 -2.13
N ASN A 33 -10.80 -30.82 -2.98
CA ASN A 33 -9.73 -31.75 -2.56
C ASN A 33 -8.64 -31.10 -1.68
N LYS A 34 -8.54 -29.77 -1.69
CA LYS A 34 -7.57 -29.03 -0.87
C LYS A 34 -7.73 -29.31 0.63
N TYR A 35 -8.93 -29.64 1.11
CA TYR A 35 -9.19 -29.94 2.53
C TYR A 35 -8.69 -31.33 2.96
N ASN A 36 -8.39 -32.22 2.00
CA ASN A 36 -7.82 -33.54 2.28
C ASN A 36 -6.29 -33.51 2.44
N LYS A 37 -5.64 -32.36 2.21
CA LYS A 37 -4.19 -32.24 2.42
C LYS A 37 -3.89 -32.18 3.92
N LYS A 38 -2.94 -33.01 4.36
CA LYS A 38 -2.52 -33.13 5.78
C LYS A 38 -2.06 -31.79 6.38
N GLU A 39 -1.56 -30.89 5.54
CA GLU A 39 -1.03 -29.57 5.90
C GLU A 39 -1.92 -28.41 5.38
N TYR A 40 -3.20 -28.65 5.11
CA TYR A 40 -4.08 -27.57 4.68
C TYR A 40 -4.23 -26.53 5.80
N SER A 41 -3.79 -25.30 5.50
CA SER A 41 -4.06 -24.12 6.31
C SER A 41 -4.90 -23.14 5.49
N ILE A 42 -5.98 -22.67 6.08
CA ILE A 42 -6.82 -21.63 5.45
C ILE A 42 -6.04 -20.35 5.31
N TYR A 43 -5.23 -20.04 6.33
CA TYR A 43 -4.39 -18.85 6.33
C TYR A 43 -3.34 -18.94 5.24
N SER A 44 -2.75 -20.11 5.00
CA SER A 44 -1.82 -20.28 3.87
C SER A 44 -2.51 -20.22 2.51
N ASP A 45 -3.70 -20.82 2.33
CA ASP A 45 -4.49 -20.70 1.09
C ASP A 45 -4.95 -19.26 0.84
N MET A 46 -5.34 -18.54 1.88
CA MET A 46 -5.73 -17.13 1.82
C MET A 46 -4.53 -16.25 1.49
N ALA A 47 -3.40 -16.45 2.16
CA ALA A 47 -2.15 -15.76 1.87
C ALA A 47 -1.73 -16.02 0.41
N ASN A 48 -1.69 -17.27 -0.04
CA ASN A 48 -1.32 -17.63 -1.41
C ASN A 48 -2.21 -16.99 -2.49
N LYS A 49 -3.49 -16.71 -2.19
CA LYS A 49 -4.40 -16.00 -3.11
C LYS A 49 -4.23 -14.49 -3.06
N GLN A 50 -3.99 -13.93 -1.87
CA GLN A 50 -3.95 -12.48 -1.67
C GLN A 50 -2.56 -11.89 -1.96
N ILE A 51 -1.47 -12.60 -1.68
CA ILE A 51 -0.10 -12.13 -1.92
C ILE A 51 0.13 -11.72 -3.38
N PRO A 52 -0.27 -12.50 -4.42
CA PRO A 52 -0.11 -12.06 -5.80
C PRO A 52 -0.87 -10.78 -6.12
N ILE A 53 -2.07 -10.60 -5.53
CA ILE A 53 -2.90 -9.41 -5.72
C ILE A 53 -2.22 -8.20 -5.08
N ILE A 54 -1.81 -8.32 -3.81
CA ILE A 54 -1.09 -7.26 -3.09
C ILE A 54 0.19 -6.91 -3.83
N ARG A 55 0.98 -7.92 -4.23
CA ARG A 55 2.22 -7.71 -5.00
C ARG A 55 1.96 -6.97 -6.32
N LYS A 56 0.90 -7.33 -7.06
CA LYS A 56 0.52 -6.64 -8.29
C LYS A 56 0.14 -5.18 -8.04
N GLN A 57 -0.59 -4.90 -6.96
CA GLN A 57 -0.93 -3.52 -6.58
C GLN A 57 0.30 -2.74 -6.14
N MET A 58 1.20 -3.35 -5.38
CA MET A 58 2.47 -2.75 -5.00
C MET A 58 3.29 -2.35 -6.23
N PHE A 59 3.40 -3.23 -7.24
CA PHE A 59 4.08 -2.87 -8.49
C PHE A 59 3.47 -1.63 -9.15
N LYS A 60 2.14 -1.54 -9.25
CA LYS A 60 1.47 -0.37 -9.81
C LYS A 60 1.76 0.91 -9.01
N ILE A 61 1.74 0.82 -7.68
CA ILE A 61 2.04 1.96 -6.80
C ILE A 61 3.48 2.43 -7.03
N MET A 62 4.43 1.50 -7.13
CA MET A 62 5.83 1.84 -7.39
C MET A 62 6.04 2.42 -8.80
N GLU A 63 5.32 1.91 -9.80
CA GLU A 63 5.34 2.43 -11.19
C GLU A 63 4.75 3.84 -11.30
N ALA A 64 3.79 4.20 -10.44
CA ALA A 64 3.25 5.55 -10.38
C ALA A 64 4.31 6.58 -9.94
N ARG A 65 5.43 6.16 -9.33
CA ARG A 65 6.60 7.01 -9.01
C ARG A 65 6.27 8.28 -8.22
N LYS A 66 5.21 8.25 -7.41
CA LYS A 66 4.83 9.34 -6.50
C LYS A 66 5.84 9.54 -5.38
N LEU A 67 6.58 8.48 -5.02
CA LEU A 67 7.71 8.53 -4.10
C LEU A 67 9.03 8.46 -4.88
N LYS A 68 9.94 9.38 -4.59
CA LYS A 68 11.30 9.36 -5.14
C LYS A 68 12.15 8.36 -4.38
N LEU A 69 12.27 7.15 -4.93
CA LEU A 69 13.01 6.04 -4.31
C LEU A 69 14.45 6.38 -3.91
N VAL A 70 15.12 7.26 -4.65
CA VAL A 70 16.47 7.73 -4.29
C VAL A 70 16.45 8.42 -2.92
N VAL A 71 15.56 9.40 -2.74
CA VAL A 71 15.37 10.11 -1.47
C VAL A 71 14.95 9.16 -0.35
N VAL A 72 14.09 8.18 -0.66
CA VAL A 72 13.70 7.16 0.34
C VAL A 72 14.90 6.31 0.77
N ASN A 73 15.79 5.91 -0.14
CA ASN A 73 17.02 5.20 0.24
C ASN A 73 17.86 6.06 1.18
N ASP A 74 18.07 7.33 0.85
CA ASP A 74 18.93 8.23 1.62
C ASP A 74 18.39 8.44 3.04
N ILE A 75 17.09 8.73 3.17
CA ILE A 75 16.43 8.92 4.47
C ILE A 75 16.46 7.64 5.33
N CYS A 76 16.36 6.47 4.69
CA CYS A 76 16.40 5.19 5.40
C CYS A 76 17.84 4.70 5.67
N GLY A 77 18.87 5.42 5.24
CA GLY A 77 20.27 5.02 5.35
C GLY A 77 20.65 3.82 4.47
N PHE A 78 19.91 3.58 3.38
CA PHE A 78 20.18 2.45 2.50
C PHE A 78 21.24 2.79 1.45
N PRO A 79 22.01 1.78 0.99
CA PRO A 79 22.88 1.95 -0.16
C PRO A 79 22.10 2.40 -1.40
N LYS A 80 22.79 3.15 -2.28
CA LYS A 80 22.20 3.64 -3.53
C LYS A 80 21.50 2.51 -4.30
N ASN A 81 20.30 2.81 -4.79
CA ASN A 81 19.45 1.89 -5.57
C ASN A 81 19.05 0.58 -4.85
N LYS A 82 19.21 0.46 -3.53
CA LYS A 82 18.81 -0.74 -2.78
C LYS A 82 17.32 -1.02 -2.95
N LEU A 83 16.45 -0.04 -2.72
CA LEU A 83 15.00 -0.19 -2.91
C LEU A 83 14.61 -0.52 -4.36
N SER A 84 15.30 0.07 -5.34
CA SER A 84 15.04 -0.25 -6.75
C SER A 84 15.40 -1.71 -7.08
N ARG A 85 16.49 -2.23 -6.50
CA ARG A 85 16.88 -3.65 -6.64
C ARG A 85 15.87 -4.58 -5.95
N GLU A 86 15.41 -4.22 -4.77
CA GLU A 86 14.36 -4.95 -4.04
C GLU A 86 13.09 -5.12 -4.89
N ILE A 87 12.59 -4.00 -5.44
CA ILE A 87 11.38 -4.00 -6.29
C ILE A 87 11.58 -4.88 -7.52
N GLN A 88 12.77 -4.85 -8.12
CA GLN A 88 13.14 -5.69 -9.26
C GLN A 88 13.45 -7.14 -8.89
N LYS A 89 13.34 -7.51 -7.60
CA LYS A 89 13.72 -8.84 -7.06
C LYS A 89 15.19 -9.20 -7.35
N LYS A 90 16.05 -8.20 -7.40
CA LYS A 90 17.52 -8.32 -7.57
C LYS A 90 18.27 -8.04 -6.27
N GLY A 91 17.56 -8.09 -5.14
CA GLY A 91 18.06 -7.82 -3.80
C GLY A 91 17.00 -8.22 -2.78
N VAL A 92 17.41 -8.24 -1.52
CA VAL A 92 16.54 -8.48 -0.35
C VAL A 92 16.84 -7.40 0.69
N LEU A 93 15.80 -6.89 1.36
CA LEU A 93 15.94 -6.07 2.57
C LEU A 93 16.00 -6.98 3.81
N LYS A 94 16.84 -6.60 4.76
CA LYS A 94 16.87 -7.22 6.09
C LYS A 94 15.68 -6.75 6.92
N TYR A 95 15.37 -7.48 7.99
CA TYR A 95 14.28 -7.14 8.90
C TYR A 95 14.40 -5.70 9.44
N ASP A 96 15.58 -5.29 9.93
CA ASP A 96 15.83 -3.93 10.42
C ASP A 96 15.67 -2.87 9.32
N GLU A 97 16.05 -3.20 8.08
CA GLU A 97 15.83 -2.35 6.91
C GLU A 97 14.33 -2.20 6.63
N TYR A 98 13.53 -3.27 6.70
CA TYR A 98 12.08 -3.17 6.57
C TYR A 98 11.46 -2.28 7.66
N ILE A 99 11.88 -2.41 8.92
CA ILE A 99 11.37 -1.58 10.02
C ILE A 99 11.69 -0.09 9.78
N ARG A 100 12.95 0.24 9.45
CA ARG A 100 13.33 1.64 9.12
C ARG A 100 12.51 2.20 7.96
N LEU A 101 12.25 1.39 6.93
CA LEU A 101 11.42 1.82 5.80
C LEU A 101 9.97 2.07 6.25
N ILE A 102 9.40 1.16 7.04
CA ILE A 102 8.04 1.27 7.57
C ILE A 102 7.88 2.55 8.41
N GLU A 103 8.85 2.88 9.27
CA GLU A 103 8.84 4.09 10.08
C GLU A 103 8.81 5.36 9.23
N ASN A 104 9.66 5.43 8.20
CA ASN A 104 9.73 6.58 7.30
C ASN A 104 8.45 6.73 6.45
N ILE A 105 7.92 5.62 5.92
CA ILE A 105 6.65 5.65 5.19
C ILE A 105 5.47 6.00 6.13
N ASN A 106 5.49 5.56 7.38
CA ASN A 106 4.50 5.96 8.39
C ASN A 106 4.59 7.45 8.75
N SER A 107 5.81 8.01 8.82
CA SER A 107 6.00 9.45 9.01
C SER A 107 5.36 10.24 7.86
N LEU A 108 5.62 9.83 6.61
CA LEU A 108 4.99 10.45 5.45
C LEU A 108 3.46 10.29 5.46
N LYS A 109 2.95 9.11 5.82
CA LYS A 109 1.50 8.86 5.99
C LYS A 109 0.85 9.87 6.95
N ARG A 110 1.46 10.08 8.13
CA ARG A 110 0.99 11.06 9.12
C ARG A 110 1.06 12.49 8.59
N GLN A 111 2.09 12.83 7.82
CA GLN A 111 2.20 14.13 7.17
C GLN A 111 1.10 14.33 6.11
N THR A 112 0.75 13.29 5.34
CA THR A 112 -0.34 13.32 4.37
C THR A 112 -1.70 13.49 5.06
N GLU A 113 -1.94 12.83 6.19
CA GLU A 113 -3.15 13.02 7.01
C GLU A 113 -3.27 14.48 7.48
N LYS A 114 -2.19 15.06 8.01
CA LYS A 114 -2.15 16.48 8.39
C LYS A 114 -2.35 17.42 7.20
N ALA A 115 -1.83 17.07 6.02
CA ALA A 115 -2.04 17.87 4.80
C ALA A 115 -3.51 17.89 4.36
N LEU A 116 -4.22 16.76 4.50
CA LEU A 116 -5.66 16.70 4.24
C LEU A 116 -6.46 17.59 5.22
N GLU A 117 -6.10 17.58 6.51
CA GLU A 117 -6.71 18.48 7.51
C GLU A 117 -6.40 19.95 7.22
N ALA A 118 -5.16 20.24 6.82
CA ALA A 118 -4.73 21.58 6.42
C ALA A 118 -5.48 22.07 5.19
N LEU A 119 -5.81 21.18 4.25
CA LEU A 119 -6.59 21.53 3.07
C LEU A 119 -8.02 21.97 3.45
N LYS A 120 -8.67 21.24 4.36
CA LYS A 120 -10.01 21.57 4.88
C LYS A 120 -10.03 22.89 5.64
N SER A 121 -9.01 23.13 6.46
CA SER A 121 -8.85 24.36 7.25
C SER A 121 -8.22 25.52 6.46
N LYS A 122 -7.94 25.33 5.17
CA LYS A 122 -7.23 26.28 4.29
C LYS A 122 -5.90 26.80 4.88
N ASN A 123 -5.20 25.94 5.62
CA ASN A 123 -3.91 26.27 6.22
C ASN A 123 -2.77 26.15 5.20
N LYS A 124 -2.48 27.27 4.52
CA LYS A 124 -1.41 27.39 3.51
C LYS A 124 -0.05 26.92 4.01
N ASN A 125 0.39 27.37 5.19
CA ASN A 125 1.76 27.10 5.67
C ASN A 125 2.00 25.61 5.88
N CYS A 126 1.01 24.89 6.40
CA CYS A 126 1.11 23.44 6.56
C CYS A 126 1.18 22.72 5.20
N LEU A 127 0.38 23.16 4.23
CA LEU A 127 0.38 22.61 2.87
C LEU A 127 1.70 22.87 2.14
N ASP A 128 2.23 24.10 2.21
CA ASP A 128 3.52 24.45 1.61
C ASP A 128 4.65 23.61 2.21
N ASN A 129 4.67 23.45 3.54
CA ASN A 129 5.64 22.59 4.22
C ASN A 129 5.52 21.12 3.76
N TYR A 130 4.30 20.61 3.63
CA TYR A 130 4.06 19.25 3.14
C TYR A 130 4.57 19.06 1.70
N PHE A 131 4.24 19.98 0.79
CA PHE A 131 4.67 19.90 -0.61
C PHE A 131 6.14 20.29 -0.84
N ASN A 132 6.85 20.73 0.21
CA ASN A 132 8.31 20.83 0.23
C ASN A 132 8.99 19.49 0.57
N ASN A 133 8.26 18.46 0.99
CA ASN A 133 8.84 17.15 1.28
C ASN A 133 9.49 16.54 0.02
N GLU A 134 10.80 16.32 0.08
CA GLU A 134 11.59 15.87 -1.06
C GLU A 134 11.28 14.44 -1.49
N MET A 135 10.73 13.61 -0.60
CA MET A 135 10.30 12.25 -0.92
C MET A 135 9.19 12.25 -1.97
N LEU A 136 8.38 13.32 -2.04
CA LEU A 136 7.27 13.43 -2.97
C LEU A 136 7.77 13.85 -4.36
N ASN A 137 7.34 13.11 -5.36
CA ASN A 137 7.36 13.55 -6.75
C ASN A 137 6.04 14.24 -7.07
N LEU A 138 6.00 15.57 -6.92
CA LEU A 138 4.77 16.34 -7.09
C LEU A 138 4.13 16.17 -8.48
N MET A 139 4.94 16.06 -9.54
CA MET A 139 4.39 15.87 -10.88
C MET A 139 3.62 14.56 -10.98
N ALA A 140 4.21 13.47 -10.47
CA ALA A 140 3.56 12.16 -10.42
C ALA A 140 2.38 12.12 -9.43
N LEU A 141 2.50 12.82 -8.29
CA LEU A 141 1.42 12.93 -7.30
C LEU A 141 0.14 13.50 -7.91
N PHE A 142 0.28 14.52 -8.75
CA PHE A 142 -0.84 15.14 -9.45
C PHE A 142 -1.11 14.54 -10.83
N GLU A 143 -0.71 13.28 -11.07
CA GLU A 143 -1.02 12.54 -12.31
C GLU A 143 -0.56 13.29 -13.58
N ASN A 144 0.56 14.00 -13.49
CA ASN A 144 1.11 14.89 -14.54
C ASN A 144 0.21 16.08 -14.92
N ASN A 145 -0.71 16.49 -14.04
CA ASN A 145 -1.46 17.73 -14.19
C ASN A 145 -0.54 18.95 -13.99
N LEU A 146 -0.06 19.49 -15.12
CA LEU A 146 0.91 20.59 -15.15
C LEU A 146 0.37 21.86 -14.47
N ILE A 147 -0.94 22.12 -14.53
CA ILE A 147 -1.56 23.31 -13.97
C ILE A 147 -1.47 23.27 -12.44
N ILE A 148 -1.95 22.19 -11.82
CA ILE A 148 -1.92 22.03 -10.37
C ILE A 148 -0.47 22.00 -9.86
N TYR A 149 0.38 21.22 -10.52
CA TYR A 149 1.82 21.14 -10.21
C TYR A 149 2.49 22.52 -10.21
N THR A 150 2.23 23.32 -11.25
CA THR A 150 2.84 24.64 -11.40
C THR A 150 2.35 25.59 -10.33
N LYS A 151 1.05 25.63 -10.05
CA LYS A 151 0.47 26.51 -9.04
C LYS A 151 0.96 26.17 -7.62
N ILE A 152 1.02 24.88 -7.27
CA ILE A 152 1.58 24.44 -5.98
C ILE A 152 3.07 24.78 -5.90
N THR A 153 3.82 24.56 -6.99
CA THR A 153 5.25 24.89 -7.04
C THR A 153 5.51 26.39 -6.91
N GLN A 154 4.63 27.24 -7.46
CA GLN A 154 4.71 28.69 -7.29
C GLN A 154 4.36 29.12 -5.87
N SER A 155 3.33 28.51 -5.27
CA SER A 155 2.91 28.82 -3.90
C SER A 155 4.02 28.53 -2.89
N ARG A 156 4.64 27.34 -2.96
CA ARG A 156 5.74 26.96 -2.04
C ARG A 156 7.01 27.81 -2.20
N LYS A 157 7.30 28.31 -3.41
CA LYS A 157 8.50 29.10 -3.70
C LYS A 157 8.37 30.57 -3.30
N ASN A 158 7.14 31.07 -3.21
CA ASN A 158 6.88 32.48 -2.95
C ASN A 158 5.81 32.63 -1.87
N ALA A 159 6.23 33.05 -0.68
CA ALA A 159 5.34 33.25 0.46
C ALA A 159 4.14 34.17 0.16
N ARG A 160 4.28 35.12 -0.79
CA ARG A 160 3.22 36.05 -1.19
C ARG A 160 2.19 35.43 -2.15
N LYS A 161 2.50 34.31 -2.80
CA LYS A 161 1.55 33.63 -3.70
C LYS A 161 0.55 32.82 -2.88
N SER A 162 -0.73 32.99 -3.18
CA SER A 162 -1.79 32.19 -2.57
C SER A 162 -1.63 30.70 -2.89
N PHE A 163 -2.08 29.84 -1.97
CA PHE A 163 -2.23 28.42 -2.26
C PHE A 163 -3.43 28.21 -3.18
N PRO A 164 -3.36 27.31 -4.18
CA PRO A 164 -4.39 27.17 -5.21
C PRO A 164 -5.61 26.37 -4.72
N PHE A 165 -6.35 26.94 -3.76
CA PHE A 165 -7.54 26.31 -3.18
C PHE A 165 -8.69 26.14 -4.18
N GLU A 166 -8.65 26.78 -5.35
CA GLU A 166 -9.60 26.52 -6.42
C GLU A 166 -9.51 25.09 -6.99
N TYR A 167 -8.41 24.36 -6.74
CA TYR A 167 -8.28 22.92 -7.06
C TYR A 167 -8.35 22.01 -5.83
N THR A 168 -9.01 22.45 -4.76
CA THR A 168 -9.07 21.68 -3.50
C THR A 168 -9.52 20.25 -3.71
N ASN A 169 -10.56 20.01 -4.51
CA ASN A 169 -11.09 18.66 -4.74
C ASN A 169 -10.08 17.74 -5.44
N ASP A 170 -9.35 18.26 -6.44
CA ASP A 170 -8.33 17.49 -7.16
C ASP A 170 -7.13 17.18 -6.27
N ILE A 171 -6.69 18.17 -5.49
CA ILE A 171 -5.59 18.02 -4.53
C ILE A 171 -5.99 16.99 -3.46
N GLU A 172 -7.19 17.12 -2.89
CA GLU A 172 -7.74 16.21 -1.89
C GLU A 172 -7.79 14.78 -2.43
N ARG A 173 -8.33 14.58 -3.64
CA ARG A 173 -8.35 13.28 -4.32
C ARG A 173 -6.95 12.68 -4.43
N CYS A 174 -5.98 13.44 -4.92
CA CYS A 174 -4.60 12.96 -5.07
C CYS A 174 -3.94 12.60 -3.72
N LEU A 175 -4.18 13.40 -2.68
CA LEU A 175 -3.67 13.14 -1.33
C LEU A 175 -4.34 11.92 -0.70
N PHE A 176 -5.64 11.71 -0.88
CA PHE A 176 -6.32 10.50 -0.43
C PHE A 176 -5.82 9.25 -1.14
N THR A 177 -5.63 9.32 -2.46
CA THR A 177 -5.05 8.21 -3.22
C THR A 177 -3.66 7.88 -2.68
N LEU A 178 -2.79 8.88 -2.51
CA LEU A 178 -1.47 8.68 -1.91
C LEU A 178 -1.58 8.07 -0.50
N LEU A 179 -2.49 8.56 0.34
CA LEU A 179 -2.67 8.05 1.70
C LEU A 179 -3.04 6.55 1.71
N LEU A 180 -3.94 6.13 0.83
CA LEU A 180 -4.32 4.72 0.67
C LEU A 180 -3.14 3.88 0.17
N GLU A 181 -2.38 4.39 -0.79
CA GLU A 181 -1.19 3.73 -1.32
C GLU A 181 -0.12 3.57 -0.24
N LEU A 182 0.15 4.59 0.59
CA LEU A 182 1.08 4.53 1.72
C LEU A 182 0.64 3.47 2.74
N LYS A 183 -0.66 3.42 3.07
CA LYS A 183 -1.22 2.38 3.96
C LYS A 183 -1.00 0.98 3.39
N LEU A 184 -1.24 0.79 2.09
CA LEU A 184 -1.02 -0.50 1.44
C LEU A 184 0.48 -0.87 1.41
N ILE A 185 1.36 0.09 1.13
CA ILE A 185 2.82 -0.10 1.21
C ILE A 185 3.21 -0.60 2.59
N ILE A 186 2.76 0.06 3.66
CA ILE A 186 3.10 -0.33 5.04
C ILE A 186 2.66 -1.77 5.33
N ILE A 187 1.43 -2.13 4.99
CA ILE A 187 0.91 -3.50 5.18
C ILE A 187 1.78 -4.51 4.42
N TYR A 188 2.13 -4.20 3.17
CA TYR A 188 2.99 -5.06 2.38
C TYR A 188 4.39 -5.21 2.98
N LEU A 189 4.97 -4.13 3.49
CA LEU A 189 6.30 -4.17 4.11
C LEU A 189 6.30 -4.98 5.40
N TYR A 190 5.28 -4.86 6.25
CA TYR A 190 5.15 -5.74 7.43
C TYR A 190 5.04 -7.20 7.01
N TYR A 191 4.25 -7.49 5.99
CA TYR A 191 4.17 -8.84 5.43
C TYR A 191 5.53 -9.33 4.90
N GLN A 192 6.30 -8.48 4.21
CA GLN A 192 7.63 -8.86 3.75
C GLN A 192 8.61 -9.10 4.91
N ALA A 193 8.62 -8.23 5.92
CA ALA A 193 9.48 -8.37 7.09
C ALA A 193 9.25 -9.70 7.83
N GLU A 194 7.99 -10.10 7.98
CA GLU A 194 7.59 -11.28 8.73
C GLU A 194 7.81 -12.59 7.94
N PHE A 195 7.60 -12.56 6.62
CA PHE A 195 7.53 -13.80 5.83
C PHE A 195 8.58 -13.94 4.72
N SER A 196 9.41 -12.92 4.47
CA SER A 196 10.45 -12.96 3.41
C SER A 196 11.85 -13.25 3.96
N THR A 197 11.96 -13.55 5.26
CA THR A 197 13.18 -13.99 5.95
C THR A 197 13.27 -15.51 6.13
N LEU A 198 12.30 -16.26 5.59
CA LEU A 198 12.33 -17.73 5.40
C LEU A 198 12.79 -18.09 3.99
#